data_AF-A0A329SU50-F1
#
_entry.id   AF-A0A329SU50-F1
#
_cell.length_a   1.000
_cell.length_b   1.000
_cell.length_c   1.000
_cell.angle_alpha   90.00
_cell.angle_beta   90.00
_cell.angle_gamma   90.00
#
_symmetry.space_group_name_H-M   'P 1'
#
loop_
_entity.id
_entity.type
_entity.pdbx_description
1 polymer ?
#
loop_
_entity_poly.entity_id
_entity_poly.type
_entity_poly.pdbx_seq_one_letter_code
_entity_poly.pdbx_strand_id
1 'polypeptide(L)' 'MITVLHALLDTPAGVKGFSEESRVWFKAVSSFAFYSVCRIDEVLTLKWKDVSLRQYRPSVFAPHEVVE' A
#
# COMPACT_ATOMS: atom_id res chain seq x y z
N MET A 1 -11.54 -10.56 4.47
CA MET A 1 -11.06 -11.53 3.45
C MET A 1 -9.57 -11.34 3.16
N ILE A 2 -9.11 -10.13 2.81
CA ILE A 2 -7.69 -9.86 2.54
C ILE A 2 -6.76 -10.08 3.76
N THR A 3 -7.23 -9.75 4.96
CA THR A 3 -6.51 -9.95 6.23
C THR A 3 -6.19 -11.42 6.53
N VAL A 4 -7.11 -12.33 6.18
CA VAL A 4 -6.90 -13.78 6.33
C VAL A 4 -5.83 -14.28 5.36
N LEU A 5 -5.85 -13.76 4.13
CA LEU A 5 -4.86 -14.08 3.09
C LEU A 5 -3.45 -13.61 3.50
N HIS A 6 -3.34 -12.42 4.08
CA HIS A 6 -2.07 -11.91 4.61
C HIS A 6 -1.56 -12.74 5.79
N ALA A 7 -2.45 -13.11 6.72
CA ALA A 7 -2.10 -13.98 7.84
C ALA A 7 -1.61 -15.36 7.38
N LEU A 8 -2.23 -15.93 6.34
CA LEU A 8 -1.80 -17.20 5.74
C LEU A 8 -0.38 -17.13 5.18
N LEU A 9 0.00 -16.01 4.56
CA LEU A 9 1.37 -15.81 4.04
C LEU A 9 2.41 -15.68 5.16
N ASP A 10 1.99 -15.30 6.36
CA ASP A 10 2.85 -15.25 7.54
C ASP A 10 2.95 -16.59 8.28
N THR A 11 2.11 -17.57 7.95
CA THR A 11 2.19 -18.90 8.57
C THR A 11 3.44 -19.66 8.12
N PRO A 12 3.91 -20.66 8.91
CA PRO A 12 5.01 -21.54 8.51
C PRO A 12 4.79 -22.22 7.15
N ALA A 13 3.54 -22.50 6.78
CA ALA A 13 3.19 -23.05 5.46
C ALA A 13 3.40 -22.03 4.33
N GLY A 14 3.01 -20.77 4.54
CA GLY A 14 3.27 -19.67 3.61
C GLY A 14 4.76 -19.34 3.48
N VAL A 15 5.51 -19.36 4.59
CA VAL A 15 6.97 -19.17 4.65
C VAL A 15 7.71 -20.26 3.87
N LYS A 16 7.21 -21.51 3.90
CA LYS A 16 7.85 -22.64 3.23
C LYS A 16 7.53 -22.73 1.73
N GLY A 17 6.42 -22.10 1.28
CA GLY A 17 5.96 -22.14 -0.11
C GLY A 17 6.32 -20.92 -0.97
N PHE A 18 6.70 -19.80 -0.35
CA PHE A 18 7.01 -18.56 -1.05
C PHE A 18 8.26 -17.90 -0.47
N SER A 19 9.06 -17.27 -1.34
CA SER A 19 10.16 -16.41 -0.87
C SER A 19 9.61 -15.20 -0.12
N GLU A 20 10.44 -14.59 0.73
CA GLU A 20 10.05 -13.39 1.46
C GLU A 20 9.59 -12.27 0.53
N GLU A 21 10.34 -12.02 -0.54
CA GLU A 21 10.03 -11.01 -1.56
C GLU A 21 8.67 -11.24 -2.20
N SER A 22 8.36 -12.48 -2.59
CA SER A 22 7.06 -12.80 -3.20
C SER A 22 5.90 -12.58 -2.25
N ARG A 23 6.06 -12.87 -0.96
CA ARG A 23 5.01 -12.63 0.05
C ARG A 23 4.79 -11.13 0.26
N VAL A 24 5.87 -10.37 0.42
CA VAL A 24 5.79 -8.91 0.62
C VAL A 24 5.15 -8.25 -0.59
N TRP A 25 5.57 -8.64 -1.79
CA TRP A 25 5.01 -8.15 -3.04
C TRP A 25 3.52 -8.47 -3.16
N PHE A 26 3.13 -9.72 -2.90
CA PHE A 26 1.73 -10.13 -2.97
C PHE A 26 0.87 -9.37 -1.95
N LYS A 27 1.36 -9.18 -0.72
CA LYS A 27 0.68 -8.37 0.30
C LYS A 27 0.49 -6.92 -0.15
N ALA A 28 1.52 -6.31 -0.74
CA ALA A 28 1.44 -4.95 -1.24
C ALA A 28 0.41 -4.84 -2.39
N VAL A 29 0.54 -5.67 -3.43
CA VAL A 29 -0.35 -5.64 -4.61
C VAL A 29 -1.80 -5.87 -4.21
N SER A 30 -2.05 -6.88 -3.38
CA SER A 30 -3.40 -7.18 -2.91
C SER A 30 -3.94 -6.07 -2.00
N SER A 31 -3.12 -5.41 -1.18
CA SER A 31 -3.57 -4.24 -0.40
C SER A 31 -3.99 -3.09 -1.32
N PHE A 32 -3.22 -2.79 -2.36
CA PHE A 32 -3.59 -1.76 -3.34
C PHE A 32 -4.88 -2.12 -4.10
N ALA A 33 -5.03 -3.37 -4.53
CA ALA A 33 -6.24 -3.78 -5.24
C ALA A 33 -7.50 -3.69 -4.34
N PHE A 34 -7.39 -4.08 -3.06
CA PHE A 34 -8.53 -4.11 -2.15
C PHE A 34 -8.82 -2.77 -1.46
N TYR A 35 -7.82 -1.98 -1.09
CA TYR A 35 -8.02 -0.74 -0.32
C TYR A 35 -8.07 0.53 -1.17
N SER A 36 -7.26 0.63 -2.23
CA SER A 36 -7.30 1.80 -3.12
C SER A 36 -8.33 1.69 -4.25
N VAL A 37 -9.09 0.58 -4.31
CA VAL A 37 -10.08 0.33 -5.38
C VAL A 37 -9.43 0.32 -6.78
N CYS A 38 -8.13 0.03 -6.84
CA CYS A 38 -7.39 -0.11 -8.10
C CYS A 38 -7.62 -1.49 -8.68
N ARG A 39 -7.70 -1.59 -10.02
CA ARG A 39 -7.68 -2.90 -10.67
C ARG A 39 -6.30 -3.51 -10.60
N ILE A 40 -6.20 -4.84 -10.62
CA ILE A 40 -4.91 -5.52 -10.46
C ILE A 40 -3.92 -5.14 -11.56
N ASP A 41 -4.38 -4.93 -12.79
CA ASP A 41 -3.56 -4.47 -13.92
C ASP A 41 -3.01 -3.05 -13.71
N GLU A 42 -3.77 -2.18 -13.06
CA GLU A 42 -3.31 -0.84 -12.65
C GLU A 42 -2.25 -0.93 -11.55
N VAL A 43 -2.42 -1.84 -10.60
CA VAL A 43 -1.45 -2.06 -9.50
C VAL A 43 -0.13 -2.65 -10.01
N LEU A 44 -0.17 -3.53 -11.00
CA LEU A 44 1.03 -4.13 -11.58
C LEU A 44 1.84 -3.15 -12.43
N THR A 45 1.19 -2.11 -12.96
CA THR A 45 1.83 -1.07 -13.79
C THR A 45 2.25 0.16 -12.99
N LEU A 46 1.83 0.26 -11.73
CA LEU A 46 2.16 1.34 -10.80
C LEU A 46 3.67 1.41 -10.55
N LYS A 47 4.27 2.55 -10.90
CA LYS A 47 5.65 2.86 -10.56
C LYS A 47 5.68 3.61 -9.24
N TRP A 48 6.71 3.35 -8.45
CA TRP A 48 6.93 4.04 -7.17
C TRP A 48 6.81 5.57 -7.27
N LYS A 49 7.33 6.16 -8.35
CA LYS A 49 7.30 7.62 -8.58
C LYS A 49 5.90 8.19 -8.83
N ASP A 50 4.94 7.34 -9.19
CA ASP A 50 3.58 7.74 -9.52
C ASP A 50 2.65 7.63 -8.30
N VAL A 51 3.12 7.03 -7.20
CA VAL A 51 2.39 6.96 -5.93
C VAL A 51 2.60 8.25 -5.16
N SER A 52 1.54 9.04 -5.01
CA SER A 52 1.54 10.23 -4.16
C SER A 52 0.51 10.10 -3.04
N LEU A 53 0.95 10.35 -1.81
CA LEU A 53 0.05 10.58 -0.69
C LEU A 53 -0.49 12.00 -0.84
N ARG A 54 -1.56 12.18 -1.62
CA ARG A 54 -2.27 13.46 -1.63
C ARG A 54 -2.77 13.73 -0.21
N GLN A 55 -2.21 14.73 0.45
CA GLN A 55 -2.77 15.26 1.69
C GLN A 55 -4.16 15.82 1.38
N TYR A 56 -5.20 15.05 1.71
CA TYR A 56 -6.59 15.46 1.50
C TYR A 56 -7.07 16.49 2.54
N ARG A 57 -6.20 16.90 3.46
CA ARG A 57 -6.46 17.98 4.41
C ARG A 57 -5.39 19.06 4.24
N PRO A 58 -5.77 20.33 4.05
CA PRO A 58 -4.86 21.42 4.40
C PRO A 58 -4.43 21.19 5.85
N SER A 59 -3.13 21.17 6.11
CA SER A 59 -2.64 21.33 7.47
C SER A 59 -3.22 22.65 7.99
N VAL A 60 -4.13 22.62 8.96
CA VAL A 60 -4.72 23.80 9.61
C VAL A 60 -3.70 24.50 10.55
N PHE A 61 -2.41 24.30 10.30
CA PHE A 61 -1.31 24.90 11.05
C PHE A 61 -0.24 25.40 10.09
N ALA A 62 -0.58 26.40 9.29
CA ALA A 62 0.38 27.44 8.97
C ALA A 62 0.09 28.58 9.97
N PRO A 63 0.91 28.80 11.02
CA PRO A 63 0.79 30.05 11.77
C PRO A 63 1.06 31.17 10.76
N HIS A 64 0.15 32.14 10.70
CA HIS A 64 0.30 33.33 9.88
C HIS A 64 1.73 33.88 9.99
N GLU A 65 2.50 33.80 8.91
CA GLU A 65 3.64 34.69 8.72
C GLU A 65 3.06 36.09 8.57
N VAL A 66 3.06 36.83 9.68
CA VAL A 66 2.92 38.28 9.68
C VAL A 66 4.32 38.85 9.46
N VAL A 67 4.64 39.21 8.22
CA VAL A 67 5.63 40.22 7.80
C VAL A 67 5.20 40.60 6.37
N GLU A 68 4.88 41.84 5.97
CA GLU A 68 5.25 43.20 6.40
C GLU A 68 4.06 44.15 6.16
#